data_AF-A0A813LRK4-F1
#
_entry.id   AF-A0A813LRK4-F1
#
_cell.length_a   1.000
_cell.length_b   1.000
_cell.length_c   1.000
_cell.angle_alpha   90.00
_cell.angle_beta   90.00
_cell.angle_gamma   90.00
#
_symmetry.space_group_name_H-M   'P 1'
#
loop_
_entity.id
_entity.type
_entity.pdbx_description
1 polymer ?
#
loop_
_entity_poly.entity_id
_entity_poly.type
_entity_poly.pdbx_seq_one_letter_code
_entity_poly.pdbx_strand_id
1 'polypeptide(L)'
;MLQLTRRAVRLPDDLLTIGLPAVLIIEAPKNRRHMGKRQVVLIKKGVTIDWLRWLVLPLKPGQRLFPGSRESMVKLLRVACRVLHIHDAGITVASLRTGGATTHFQEEQNLGALQFHGRWRTPMTLQHYLQEALSAYVLLELSSTARAAIQACQVFFAQMTSPP
;
A
#
# COMPACT_ATOMS: atom_id res chain seq x y z
N MET A 1 12.92 7.95 -2.76
CA MET A 1 12.11 6.75 -2.44
C MET A 1 12.70 6.10 -1.20
N LEU A 2 11.93 5.42 -0.35
CA LEU A 2 12.51 4.64 0.77
C LEU A 2 13.28 3.45 0.18
N GLN A 3 14.54 3.27 0.57
CA GLN A 3 15.41 2.20 0.08
C GLN A 3 15.28 0.96 0.97
N LEU A 4 14.10 0.35 0.96
CA LEU A 4 13.83 -0.83 1.78
C LEU A 4 14.54 -2.05 1.20
N THR A 5 15.12 -2.87 2.06
CA THR A 5 15.78 -4.12 1.71
C THR A 5 15.07 -5.32 2.32
N ARG A 6 15.47 -6.54 1.95
CA ARG A 6 14.94 -7.78 2.55
C ARG A 6 15.02 -7.78 4.08
N ARG A 7 16.07 -7.19 4.66
CA ARG A 7 16.25 -7.03 6.11
C ARG A 7 15.17 -6.20 6.79
N ALA A 8 14.43 -5.37 6.05
CA ALA A 8 13.33 -4.58 6.58
C ALA A 8 12.06 -5.42 6.87
N VAL A 9 11.96 -6.64 6.34
CA VAL A 9 10.72 -7.44 6.40
C VAL A 9 10.87 -8.63 7.35
N ARG A 10 9.89 -8.83 8.23
CA ARG A 10 9.69 -10.05 9.03
C ARG A 10 8.34 -10.65 8.66
N LEU A 11 8.35 -11.93 8.33
CA LEU A 11 7.17 -12.68 7.95
C LEU A 11 6.79 -13.66 9.08
N PRO A 12 5.51 -14.01 9.22
CA PRO A 12 5.05 -15.11 10.04
C PRO A 12 5.26 -16.43 9.29
N ASP A 13 6.43 -17.06 9.46
CA ASP A 13 6.86 -18.21 8.65
C ASP A 13 6.96 -19.54 9.45
N ASP A 14 6.68 -19.53 10.75
CA ASP A 14 6.72 -20.73 11.60
C ASP A 14 5.37 -21.01 12.29
N LEU A 15 5.21 -22.24 12.80
CA LEU A 15 3.99 -22.68 13.50
C LEU A 15 3.64 -21.79 14.70
N LEU A 16 4.65 -21.18 15.33
CA LEU A 16 4.49 -20.30 16.50
C LEU A 16 4.01 -18.90 16.11
N THR A 17 4.17 -18.50 14.85
CA THR A 17 3.81 -17.18 14.32
C THR A 17 2.62 -17.22 13.38
N ILE A 18 1.97 -18.38 13.19
CA ILE A 18 0.71 -18.50 12.43
C ILE A 18 -0.34 -17.55 13.01
N GLY A 19 -0.91 -16.71 12.16
CA GLY A 19 -1.90 -15.68 12.54
C GLY A 19 -1.30 -14.35 12.99
N LEU A 20 0.02 -14.23 13.13
CA LEU A 20 0.67 -12.95 13.41
C LEU A 20 0.77 -12.07 12.15
N PRO A 21 0.72 -10.73 12.28
CA PRO A 21 0.95 -9.83 11.17
C PRO A 21 2.41 -9.85 10.70
N ALA A 22 2.63 -9.65 9.40
CA ALA A 22 3.96 -9.35 8.90
C ALA A 22 4.40 -7.94 9.34
N VAL A 23 5.71 -7.76 9.52
CA VAL A 23 6.29 -6.53 10.04
C VAL A 23 7.25 -5.92 9.03
N LEU A 24 7.04 -4.64 8.69
CA LEU A 24 7.95 -3.85 7.87
C LEU A 24 8.61 -2.75 8.72
N ILE A 25 9.94 -2.72 8.72
CA ILE A 25 10.76 -1.80 9.51
C ILE A 25 11.39 -0.75 8.59
N ILE A 26 11.16 0.52 8.90
CA ILE A 26 11.75 1.67 8.22
C ILE A 26 12.83 2.26 9.15
N GLU A 27 14.10 2.02 8.83
CA GLU A 27 15.25 2.38 9.68
C GLU A 27 15.73 3.83 9.54
N ALA A 28 15.38 4.51 8.45
CA ALA A 28 15.76 5.90 8.20
C ALA A 28 14.57 6.69 7.65
N PRO A 29 13.50 6.87 8.45
CA PRO A 29 12.32 7.58 8.01
C PRO A 29 12.65 9.07 7.80
N LYS A 30 11.98 9.70 6.83
CA LYS A 30 12.21 11.13 6.49
C LYS A 30 11.99 12.07 7.67
N ASN A 31 11.13 11.68 8.60
CA ASN A 31 10.80 12.40 9.83
C ASN A 31 11.55 11.85 11.06
N ARG A 32 12.73 11.21 10.89
CA ARG A 32 13.52 10.61 11.99
C ARG A 32 13.78 11.55 13.17
N ARG A 33 13.91 12.85 12.89
CA ARG A 33 14.16 13.89 13.93
C ARG A 33 12.97 14.05 14.89
N HIS A 34 11.76 13.73 14.45
CA HIS A 34 10.53 14.04 15.18
C HIS A 34 9.72 12.79 15.56
N MET A 35 9.88 11.66 14.87
CA MET A 35 9.05 10.46 15.04
C MET A 35 9.86 9.18 15.21
N GLY A 36 11.05 9.30 15.81
CA GLY A 36 11.92 8.17 16.13
C GLY A 36 12.81 7.69 14.97
N LYS A 37 13.91 7.04 15.33
CA LYS A 37 14.91 6.51 14.38
C LYS A 37 14.38 5.31 13.61
N ARG A 38 13.45 4.53 14.16
CA ARG A 38 12.84 3.36 13.52
C ARG A 38 11.34 3.51 13.54
N GLN A 39 10.70 3.14 12.43
CA GLN A 39 9.26 3.09 12.35
C GLN A 39 8.80 1.74 11.85
N VAL A 40 7.77 1.19 12.48
CA VAL A 40 7.27 -0.16 12.20
C VAL A 40 5.87 -0.07 11.58
N VAL A 41 5.61 -0.87 10.55
CA VAL A 41 4.30 -1.06 9.92
C VAL A 41 3.90 -2.52 10.12
N LEU A 42 2.69 -2.74 10.64
CA LEU A 42 2.07 -4.06 10.70
C LEU A 42 1.23 -4.28 9.45
N ILE A 43 1.40 -5.43 8.82
CA ILE A 43 0.63 -5.86 7.65
C ILE A 43 -0.23 -7.04 8.10
N LYS A 44 -1.55 -6.81 8.17
CA LYS A 44 -2.52 -7.76 8.73
C LYS A 44 -3.26 -8.57 7.67
N LYS A 45 -3.44 -8.03 6.46
CA LYS A 45 -4.21 -8.69 5.39
C LYS A 45 -3.41 -9.87 4.82
N GLY A 46 -3.97 -11.08 4.94
CA GLY A 46 -3.32 -12.35 4.52
C GLY A 46 -2.79 -12.30 3.09
N VAL A 47 -3.61 -11.91 2.12
CA VAL A 47 -3.19 -11.77 0.71
C VAL A 47 -1.99 -10.83 0.55
N THR A 48 -1.90 -9.74 1.32
CA THR A 48 -0.75 -8.83 1.27
C THR A 48 0.49 -9.48 1.88
N ILE A 49 0.34 -10.31 2.92
CA ILE A 49 1.44 -11.08 3.51
C ILE A 49 1.94 -12.12 2.50
N ASP A 50 1.06 -12.79 1.77
CA ASP A 50 1.44 -13.81 0.78
C ASP A 50 2.22 -13.19 -0.40
N TRP A 51 1.73 -12.07 -0.94
CA TRP A 51 2.45 -11.31 -1.97
C TRP A 51 3.80 -10.78 -1.47
N LEU A 52 3.85 -10.30 -0.22
CA LEU A 52 5.09 -9.88 0.39
C LEU A 52 6.05 -11.07 0.54
N ARG A 53 5.56 -12.25 0.94
CA ARG A 53 6.34 -13.48 1.04
C ARG A 53 6.93 -13.85 -0.31
N TRP A 54 6.12 -13.92 -1.36
CA TRP A 54 6.57 -14.15 -2.73
C TRP A 54 7.68 -13.17 -3.14
N LEU A 55 7.49 -11.87 -2.89
CA LEU A 55 8.44 -10.83 -3.28
C LEU A 55 9.80 -10.98 -2.58
N VAL A 56 9.81 -11.40 -1.31
CA VAL A 56 11.01 -11.35 -0.46
C VAL A 56 11.74 -12.68 -0.29
N LEU A 57 11.08 -13.81 -0.55
CA LEU A 57 11.70 -15.13 -0.50
C LEU A 57 12.95 -15.27 -1.39
N PRO A 58 12.98 -14.78 -2.65
CA PRO A 58 14.17 -14.92 -3.49
C PRO A 58 15.28 -13.91 -3.16
N LEU A 59 15.02 -12.94 -2.27
CA LEU A 59 15.95 -11.83 -2.02
C LEU A 59 16.96 -12.16 -0.90
N LYS A 60 18.23 -11.87 -1.15
CA LYS A 60 19.29 -11.84 -0.14
C LYS A 60 19.09 -10.67 0.84
N PRO A 61 19.59 -10.74 2.08
CA PRO A 61 19.33 -9.74 3.13
C PRO A 61 19.56 -8.26 2.73
N GLY A 62 20.59 -7.97 1.94
CA GLY A 62 20.93 -6.62 1.50
C GLY A 62 20.21 -6.14 0.22
N GLN A 63 19.50 -7.02 -0.48
CA GLN A 63 18.83 -6.66 -1.74
C GLN A 63 17.59 -5.81 -1.48
N ARG A 64 17.34 -4.85 -2.38
CA ARG A 64 16.21 -3.93 -2.31
C ARG A 64 14.91 -4.68 -2.59
N LEU A 65 13.84 -4.32 -1.87
CA LEU A 65 12.49 -4.82 -2.16
C LEU A 65 12.00 -4.35 -3.53
N PHE A 66 12.40 -3.14 -3.93
CA PHE A 66 12.15 -2.60 -5.26
C PHE A 66 13.47 -2.05 -5.81
N PRO A 67 14.05 -2.66 -6.87
CA PRO A 67 15.34 -2.23 -7.41
C PRO A 67 15.25 -0.93 -8.22
N GLY A 68 14.07 -0.57 -8.73
CA GLY A 68 13.86 0.60 -9.58
C GLY A 68 13.86 1.94 -8.86
N SER A 69 13.83 3.03 -9.64
CA SER A 69 13.75 4.39 -9.10
C SER A 69 12.30 4.82 -8.84
N ARG A 70 12.11 6.04 -8.30
CA ARG A 70 10.77 6.62 -8.16
C ARG A 70 10.09 6.76 -9.52
N GLU A 71 10.85 7.15 -10.52
CA GLU A 71 10.41 7.35 -11.89
C GLU A 71 9.99 6.01 -12.51
N SER A 72 10.74 4.94 -12.26
CA SER A 72 10.35 3.57 -12.66
C SER A 72 9.00 3.16 -12.03
N MET A 73 8.81 3.41 -10.73
CA MET A 73 7.54 3.12 -10.04
C MET A 73 6.37 3.91 -10.64
N VAL A 74 6.57 5.20 -10.92
CA VAL A 74 5.55 6.04 -11.58
C VAL A 74 5.22 5.51 -12.97
N LYS A 75 6.23 5.07 -13.74
CA LYS A 75 6.03 4.47 -15.06
C LYS A 75 5.22 3.18 -14.98
N LEU A 76 5.55 2.29 -14.04
CA LEU A 76 4.78 1.05 -13.80
C LEU A 76 3.33 1.34 -13.43
N LEU A 77 3.09 2.31 -12.53
CA LEU A 77 1.74 2.71 -12.15
C LEU A 77 0.95 3.24 -13.35
N ARG A 78 1.57 4.06 -14.22
CA ARG A 78 0.93 4.54 -15.45
C ARG A 78 0.55 3.42 -16.40
N VAL A 79 1.41 2.40 -16.54
CA VAL A 79 1.09 1.21 -17.34
C VAL A 79 -0.12 0.49 -16.75
N ALA A 80 -0.13 0.24 -15.44
CA ALA A 80 -1.28 -0.37 -14.76
C ALA A 80 -2.56 0.44 -14.96
N CYS A 81 -2.50 1.77 -14.85
CA CYS A 81 -3.66 2.64 -15.06
C CYS A 81 -4.18 2.59 -16.51
N ARG A 82 -3.29 2.44 -17.51
CA ARG A 82 -3.70 2.25 -18.90
C ARG A 82 -4.40 0.91 -19.12
N VAL A 83 -3.85 -0.17 -18.57
CA VAL A 83 -4.44 -1.52 -18.63
C VAL A 83 -5.83 -1.54 -17.97
N LEU A 84 -6.00 -0.80 -16.89
CA LEU A 84 -7.27 -0.67 -16.18
C LEU A 84 -8.21 0.40 -16.75
N HIS A 85 -7.84 1.07 -17.84
CA HIS A 85 -8.61 2.16 -18.46
C HIS A 85 -8.93 3.35 -17.51
N ILE A 86 -8.04 3.64 -16.56
CA ILE A 86 -8.16 4.74 -15.57
C ILE A 86 -7.03 5.76 -15.65
N HIS A 87 -6.36 5.86 -16.80
CA HIS A 87 -5.21 6.76 -16.97
C HIS A 87 -5.57 8.24 -16.88
N ASP A 88 -6.82 8.60 -17.19
CA ASP A 88 -7.32 9.97 -17.09
C ASP A 88 -7.82 10.34 -15.68
N ALA A 89 -7.96 9.36 -14.78
CA ALA A 89 -8.43 9.58 -13.41
C ALA A 89 -7.39 10.26 -12.50
N GLY A 90 -6.23 10.69 -13.04
CA GLY A 90 -5.21 11.41 -12.27
C GLY A 90 -4.55 10.58 -11.16
N ILE A 91 -4.58 9.26 -11.26
CA ILE A 91 -4.03 8.37 -10.22
C ILE A 91 -2.51 8.51 -10.13
N THR A 92 -2.02 8.77 -8.90
CA THR A 92 -0.60 8.87 -8.58
C THR A 92 -0.19 7.87 -7.49
N VAL A 93 1.11 7.72 -7.25
CA VAL A 93 1.62 6.91 -6.12
C VAL A 93 1.11 7.45 -4.78
N ALA A 94 0.86 8.76 -4.68
CA ALA A 94 0.27 9.35 -3.48
C ALA A 94 -1.21 8.97 -3.32
N SER A 95 -1.95 8.84 -4.44
CA SER A 95 -3.35 8.42 -4.44
C SER A 95 -3.55 7.04 -3.80
N LEU A 96 -2.59 6.12 -3.93
CA LEU A 96 -2.64 4.81 -3.26
C LEU A 96 -2.64 4.93 -1.73
N ARG A 97 -1.89 5.90 -1.20
CA ARG A 97 -1.85 6.17 0.24
C ARG A 97 -3.14 6.84 0.71
N THR A 98 -3.64 7.80 -0.05
CA THR A 98 -4.91 8.49 0.23
C THR A 98 -6.08 7.51 0.21
N GLY A 99 -6.21 6.70 -0.84
CA GLY A 99 -7.27 5.70 -0.96
C GLY A 99 -7.24 4.67 0.16
N GLY A 100 -6.06 4.17 0.54
CA GLY A 100 -5.93 3.27 1.69
C GLY A 100 -6.33 3.91 3.02
N ALA A 101 -6.10 5.22 3.19
CA ALA A 101 -6.56 5.96 4.37
C ALA A 101 -8.08 6.10 4.40
N THR A 102 -8.68 6.42 3.25
CA THR A 102 -10.14 6.50 3.08
C THR A 102 -10.80 5.16 3.39
N THR A 103 -10.33 4.05 2.81
CA THR A 103 -10.88 2.71 3.08
C THR A 103 -10.77 2.36 4.56
N HIS A 104 -9.61 2.59 5.19
CA HIS A 104 -9.43 2.33 6.63
C HIS A 104 -10.34 3.21 7.50
N PHE A 105 -10.58 4.46 7.13
CA PHE A 105 -11.52 5.31 7.85
C PHE A 105 -12.96 4.83 7.68
N GLN A 106 -13.35 4.45 6.47
CA GLN A 106 -14.68 3.92 6.19
C GLN A 106 -14.97 2.65 7.00
N GLU A 107 -13.98 1.77 7.14
CA GLU A 107 -14.07 0.52 7.91
C GLU A 107 -14.10 0.76 9.44
N GLU A 108 -13.22 1.60 9.98
CA GLU A 108 -13.03 1.72 11.43
C GLU A 108 -13.71 2.94 12.07
N GLN A 109 -14.05 3.96 11.28
CA GLN A 109 -14.56 5.27 11.71
C GLN A 109 -13.75 5.92 12.85
N ASN A 110 -12.46 5.57 12.95
CA ASN A 110 -11.58 5.98 14.04
C ASN A 110 -10.41 6.83 13.52
N LEU A 111 -10.59 8.15 13.63
CA LEU A 111 -9.60 9.12 13.18
C LEU A 111 -8.28 9.00 13.96
N GLY A 112 -8.32 8.69 15.25
CA GLY A 112 -7.14 8.56 16.10
C GLY A 112 -6.28 7.35 15.74
N ALA A 113 -6.91 6.20 15.53
CA ALA A 113 -6.24 4.98 15.05
C ALA A 113 -5.61 5.22 13.67
N LEU A 114 -6.36 5.88 12.77
CA LEU A 114 -5.88 6.25 11.45
C LEU A 114 -4.70 7.24 11.50
N GLN A 115 -4.72 8.24 12.39
CA GLN A 115 -3.60 9.16 12.61
C GLN A 115 -2.35 8.42 13.09
N PHE A 116 -2.52 7.49 14.03
CA PHE A 116 -1.43 6.67 14.55
C PHE A 116 -0.82 5.80 13.46
N HIS A 117 -1.64 5.05 12.70
CA HIS A 117 -1.18 4.18 11.62
C HIS A 117 -0.58 4.96 10.44
N GLY A 118 -1.22 6.07 10.07
CA GLY A 118 -0.75 6.96 9.02
C GLY A 118 0.47 7.80 9.42
N ARG A 119 0.79 7.91 10.71
CA ARG A 119 1.86 8.77 11.25
C ARG A 119 1.65 10.24 10.90
N TRP A 120 0.39 10.68 10.91
CA TRP A 120 0.05 12.08 10.70
C TRP A 120 0.08 12.82 12.02
N ARG A 121 0.91 13.87 12.08
CA ARG A 121 1.09 14.68 13.29
C ARG A 121 -0.06 15.65 13.52
N THR A 122 -0.73 16.10 12.45
CA THR A 122 -1.83 17.05 12.54
C THR A 122 -3.10 16.46 11.91
N PRO A 123 -4.27 16.59 12.58
CA PRO A 123 -5.56 16.22 12.02
C PRO A 123 -5.89 16.93 10.70
N MET A 124 -5.40 18.16 10.53
CA MET A 124 -5.58 18.94 9.31
C MET A 124 -4.96 18.26 8.08
N THR A 125 -3.81 17.59 8.23
CA THR A 125 -3.22 16.82 7.12
C THR A 125 -4.14 15.65 6.74
N LEU A 126 -4.81 15.04 7.73
CA LEU A 126 -5.72 13.91 7.51
C LEU A 126 -7.00 14.32 6.80
N GLN A 127 -7.52 15.53 7.04
CA GLN A 127 -8.67 16.06 6.31
C GLN A 127 -8.39 16.20 4.80
N HIS A 128 -7.16 16.52 4.40
CA HIS A 128 -6.77 16.50 2.98
C HIS A 128 -6.72 15.09 2.38
N TYR A 129 -6.52 14.05 3.20
CA TYR A 129 -6.52 12.67 2.75
C TYR A 129 -7.95 12.06 2.75
N LEU A 130 -8.82 12.49 3.65
CA LEU A 130 -10.20 12.02 3.75
C LEU A 130 -11.14 12.86 2.87
N GLN A 131 -10.90 12.83 1.57
CA GLN A 131 -11.88 13.32 0.60
C GLN A 131 -12.71 12.14 0.09
N GLU A 132 -13.58 11.60 0.96
CA GLU A 132 -14.44 10.46 0.62
C GLU A 132 -15.34 10.77 -0.57
N ALA A 133 -15.88 11.99 -0.62
CA ALA A 133 -16.69 12.46 -1.73
C ALA A 133 -15.92 12.46 -3.06
N LEU A 134 -14.64 12.86 -3.06
CA LEU A 134 -13.81 12.81 -4.28
C LEU A 134 -13.51 11.36 -4.68
N SER A 135 -13.26 10.49 -3.71
CA SER A 135 -13.00 9.07 -3.97
C SER A 135 -14.24 8.39 -4.56
N ALA A 136 -15.42 8.66 -4.00
CA ALA A 136 -16.70 8.17 -4.51
C ALA A 136 -17.00 8.75 -5.90
N TYR A 137 -16.77 10.05 -6.11
CA TYR A 137 -16.94 10.71 -7.41
C TYR A 137 -16.10 10.05 -8.51
N VAL A 138 -14.81 9.80 -8.26
CA VAL A 138 -13.93 9.10 -9.22
C VAL A 138 -14.47 7.71 -9.55
N LEU A 139 -14.99 6.97 -8.57
CA LEU A 139 -15.60 5.66 -8.80
C LEU A 139 -16.91 5.74 -9.61
N LEU A 140 -17.66 6.84 -9.50
CA LEU A 140 -18.89 7.08 -10.25
C LEU A 140 -18.61 7.49 -11.71
N GLU A 141 -17.50 8.18 -11.96
CA GLU A 141 -17.06 8.58 -13.31
C GLU A 141 -16.34 7.47 -14.09
N LEU A 142 -16.12 6.30 -13.49
CA LEU A 142 -15.50 5.17 -14.20
C LEU A 142 -16.36 4.71 -15.39
N SER A 143 -15.74 4.60 -16.56
CA SER A 143 -16.35 3.98 -17.74
C SER A 143 -16.73 2.52 -17.48
N SER A 144 -17.69 1.99 -18.24
CA SER A 144 -18.08 0.59 -18.15
C SER A 144 -16.90 -0.37 -18.37
N THR A 145 -16.00 -0.03 -19.31
CA THR A 145 -14.77 -0.79 -19.57
C THR A 145 -13.82 -0.78 -18.37
N ALA A 146 -13.60 0.38 -17.74
CA ALA A 146 -12.76 0.48 -16.56
C ALA A 146 -13.34 -0.31 -15.38
N ARG A 147 -14.66 -0.23 -15.17
CA ARG A 147 -15.36 -1.01 -14.14
C ARG A 147 -15.17 -2.51 -14.35
N ALA A 148 -15.40 -3.00 -15.57
CA ALA A 148 -15.24 -4.41 -15.90
C ALA A 148 -13.79 -4.89 -15.69
N ALA A 149 -12.79 -4.10 -16.12
CA ALA A 149 -11.38 -4.42 -15.93
C ALA A 149 -11.01 -4.49 -14.44
N ILE A 150 -11.43 -3.51 -13.63
CA ILE A 150 -11.18 -3.48 -12.19
C ILE A 150 -11.86 -4.66 -11.49
N GLN A 151 -13.13 -4.96 -11.81
CA GLN A 151 -13.86 -6.09 -11.24
C GLN A 151 -13.17 -7.43 -11.56
N ALA A 152 -12.74 -7.63 -12.81
CA ALA A 152 -11.97 -8.82 -13.19
C ALA A 152 -10.69 -8.94 -12.36
N CYS A 153 -9.91 -7.87 -12.24
CA CYS A 153 -8.70 -7.86 -11.42
C CYS A 153 -8.97 -8.15 -9.94
N GLN A 154 -10.06 -7.64 -9.37
CA GLN A 154 -10.41 -7.91 -7.97
C GLN A 154 -10.69 -9.40 -7.71
N VAL A 155 -11.43 -10.04 -8.62
CA VAL A 155 -11.73 -11.47 -8.53
C VAL A 155 -10.45 -12.30 -8.58
N PHE A 156 -9.56 -12.04 -9.54
CA PHE A 156 -8.29 -12.75 -9.64
C PHE A 156 -7.36 -12.46 -8.44
N PHE A 157 -7.29 -11.21 -7.99
CA PHE A 157 -6.41 -10.83 -6.88
C PHE A 157 -6.79 -11.51 -5.56
N ALA A 158 -8.08 -11.75 -5.33
CA ALA A 158 -8.55 -12.49 -4.15
C ALA A 158 -8.14 -13.97 -4.15
N GLN A 159 -7.85 -14.54 -5.33
CA GLN A 159 -7.50 -15.95 -5.51
C GLN A 159 -5.99 -16.17 -5.64
N MET A 160 -5.22 -15.14 -5.96
CA MET A 160 -3.78 -15.23 -6.18
C MET A 160 -2.98 -15.00 -4.89
N THR A 161 -2.22 -16.03 -4.47
CA THR A 161 -1.24 -15.94 -3.39
C THR A 161 0.14 -15.44 -3.86
N SER A 162 0.36 -15.41 -5.18
CA SER A 162 1.55 -14.87 -5.86
C SER A 162 1.19 -14.44 -7.30
N PRO A 163 1.96 -13.54 -7.94
CA PRO A 163 1.81 -13.26 -9.37
C PRO A 163 1.93 -14.55 -10.21
N PRO A 164 1.25 -14.60 -11.38
CA PRO A 164 1.38 -15.69 -12.33
C PRO A 164 2.79 -15.79 -12.93
#